data_AF-A0A2V6L6N1-F1
#
_entry.id   AF-A0A2V6L6N1-F1
#
_cell.length_a   1.000
_cell.length_b   1.000
_cell.length_c   1.000
_cell.angle_alpha   90.00
_cell.angle_beta   90.00
_cell.angle_gamma   90.00
#
_symmetry.space_group_name_H-M   'P 1'
#
loop_
_entity.id
_entity.type
_entity.pdbx_description
1 polymer ?
#
loop_
_entity_poly.entity_id
_entity_poly.type
_entity_poly.pdbx_seq_one_letter_code
_entity_poly.pdbx_strand_id
1 'polypeptide(L)'
;MSVIIALVLASSGAAFGADAAALWAQHCASCHGKDGTGTTMMGKKLGLKDYTKDQGFSDAEATNVIKNGKGKMKGYKDKLSDADVKALVAYVRSLKK
;
A
#
# COMPACT_ATOMS: atom_id res chain seq x y z
N MET A 1 28.52 -32.75 -22.66
CA MET A 1 27.46 -31.72 -22.70
C MET A 1 27.58 -30.87 -21.45
N SER A 2 28.18 -29.68 -21.58
CA SER A 2 28.19 -28.66 -20.55
C SER A 2 26.82 -28.00 -20.46
N VAL A 3 26.23 -27.93 -19.27
CA VAL A 3 25.41 -26.77 -18.88
C VAL A 3 25.68 -26.50 -17.40
N ILE A 4 26.04 -25.25 -17.18
CA ILE A 4 26.41 -24.56 -15.96
C ILE A 4 25.15 -23.85 -15.43
N ILE A 5 25.14 -23.44 -14.16
CA ILE A 5 24.28 -22.37 -13.58
C ILE A 5 22.83 -22.83 -13.32
N ALA A 6 22.29 -22.76 -12.10
CA ALA A 6 22.18 -21.52 -11.35
C ALA A 6 22.26 -21.71 -9.83
N LEU A 7 23.21 -20.99 -9.25
CA LEU A 7 23.20 -20.50 -7.89
C LEU A 7 22.00 -19.55 -7.73
N VAL A 8 20.85 -20.06 -7.30
CA VAL A 8 19.76 -19.19 -6.85
C VAL A 8 20.05 -18.85 -5.40
N LEU A 9 20.87 -17.82 -5.20
CA LEU A 9 20.83 -17.00 -3.99
C LEU A 9 19.43 -16.38 -3.94
N ALA A 10 18.52 -17.05 -3.23
CA ALA A 10 17.25 -16.45 -2.83
C ALA A 10 17.56 -15.36 -1.79
N SER A 11 17.91 -14.18 -2.29
CA SER A 11 17.95 -12.94 -1.53
C SER A 11 16.60 -12.73 -0.87
N SER A 12 16.55 -13.02 0.42
CA SER A 12 15.42 -12.71 1.30
C SER A 12 15.41 -11.20 1.57
N GLY A 13 15.11 -10.42 0.54
CA GLY A 13 15.06 -8.97 0.59
C GLY A 13 13.84 -8.45 -0.16
N ALA A 14 12.86 -7.90 0.57
CA ALA A 14 11.79 -7.06 0.06
C ALA A 14 10.78 -7.70 -0.93
N ALA A 15 10.26 -8.89 -0.64
CA ALA A 15 9.06 -9.39 -1.34
C ALA A 15 7.80 -8.54 -1.07
N PHE A 16 7.79 -7.74 0.00
CA PHE A 16 6.64 -6.90 0.36
C PHE A 16 6.43 -5.68 -0.54
N GLY A 17 7.46 -5.23 -1.28
CA GLY A 17 7.43 -3.97 -2.01
C GLY A 17 6.75 -4.03 -3.38
N ALA A 18 7.01 -5.10 -4.15
CA ALA A 18 6.49 -5.23 -5.51
C ALA A 18 4.97 -5.43 -5.50
N ASP A 19 4.46 -6.32 -4.63
CA ASP A 19 3.04 -6.61 -4.55
C ASP A 19 2.26 -5.48 -3.87
N ALA A 20 2.79 -4.87 -2.81
CA ALA A 20 2.10 -3.75 -2.16
C ALA A 20 2.00 -2.50 -3.04
N ALA A 21 3.04 -2.19 -3.83
CA ALA A 21 2.99 -1.09 -4.78
C ALA A 21 1.97 -1.35 -5.90
N ALA A 22 1.88 -2.60 -6.39
CA ALA A 22 0.89 -2.99 -7.38
C ALA A 22 -0.54 -2.92 -6.82
N LEU A 23 -0.78 -3.47 -5.63
CA LEU A 23 -2.05 -3.41 -4.93
C LEU A 23 -2.47 -1.95 -4.64
N TRP A 24 -1.51 -1.11 -4.23
CA TRP A 24 -1.73 0.32 -4.04
C TRP A 24 -2.17 0.98 -5.34
N ALA A 25 -1.46 0.72 -6.45
CA ALA A 25 -1.82 1.25 -7.77
C ALA A 25 -3.21 0.80 -8.23
N GLN A 26 -3.58 -0.45 -7.96
CA GLN A 26 -4.86 -1.04 -8.36
C GLN A 26 -6.05 -0.55 -7.53
N HIS A 27 -5.86 -0.39 -6.21
CA HIS A 27 -6.99 -0.20 -5.28
C HIS A 27 -7.02 1.16 -4.59
N CYS A 28 -5.87 1.82 -4.41
CA CYS A 28 -5.72 2.97 -3.52
C CYS A 28 -5.36 4.27 -4.27
N ALA A 29 -4.53 4.17 -5.30
CA ALA A 29 -3.90 5.32 -5.97
C ALA A 29 -4.89 6.24 -6.71
N SER A 30 -6.07 5.75 -7.10
CA SER A 30 -7.11 6.57 -7.73
C SER A 30 -7.61 7.69 -6.82
N CYS A 31 -7.65 7.45 -5.50
CA CYS A 31 -8.03 8.43 -4.50
C CYS A 31 -6.82 9.02 -3.77
N HIS A 32 -5.89 8.17 -3.33
CA HIS A 32 -4.76 8.58 -2.50
C HIS A 32 -3.53 9.06 -3.29
N GLY A 33 -3.54 8.96 -4.62
CA GLY A 33 -2.39 9.25 -5.47
C GLY A 33 -1.39 8.08 -5.50
N LYS A 34 -0.67 7.93 -6.61
CA LYS A 34 0.39 6.91 -6.72
C LYS A 34 1.52 7.14 -5.71
N ASP A 35 1.73 8.40 -5.35
CA ASP A 35 2.74 8.88 -4.42
C ASP A 35 2.22 9.09 -2.99
N GLY A 36 0.94 8.82 -2.71
CA GLY A 36 0.34 9.03 -1.39
C GLY A 36 0.05 10.49 -1.04
N THR A 37 0.18 11.43 -1.98
CA THR A 37 -0.05 12.85 -1.68
C THR A 37 -1.53 13.22 -1.51
N GLY A 38 -2.45 12.35 -1.93
CA GLY A 38 -3.89 12.63 -1.89
C GLY A 38 -4.32 13.76 -2.83
N THR A 39 -3.46 14.18 -3.76
CA THR A 39 -3.69 15.35 -4.64
C THR A 39 -4.53 15.04 -5.88
N THR A 40 -5.07 13.82 -6.01
CA THR A 40 -5.98 13.46 -7.11
C THR A 40 -7.28 14.27 -7.02
N MET A 41 -8.05 14.33 -8.11
CA MET A 41 -9.34 15.03 -8.11
C MET A 41 -10.26 14.52 -6.98
N MET A 42 -10.28 13.21 -6.76
CA MET A 42 -11.04 12.59 -5.66
C MET A 42 -10.42 12.88 -4.31
N GLY A 43 -9.10 12.80 -4.18
CA GLY A 43 -8.41 13.08 -2.93
C GLY A 43 -8.61 14.52 -2.45
N LYS A 44 -8.56 15.50 -3.36
CA LYS A 44 -8.90 16.90 -3.07
C LYS A 44 -10.36 17.09 -2.67
N LYS A 45 -11.29 16.46 -3.38
CA LYS A 45 -12.74 16.54 -3.07
C LYS A 45 -13.08 15.93 -1.70
N LEU A 46 -12.35 14.90 -1.28
CA LEU A 46 -12.56 14.20 -0.01
C LEU A 46 -11.66 14.73 1.13
N GLY A 47 -10.79 15.70 0.86
CA GLY A 47 -9.86 16.24 1.86
C GLY A 47 -8.88 15.19 2.39
N LEU A 48 -8.36 14.32 1.51
CA LEU A 48 -7.40 13.31 1.92
C LEU A 48 -6.09 13.94 2.38
N LYS A 49 -5.49 13.32 3.40
CA LYS A 49 -4.18 13.72 3.93
C LYS A 49 -3.06 13.37 2.95
N ASP A 50 -2.04 14.20 2.95
CA ASP A 50 -0.77 13.94 2.27
C ASP A 50 0.08 13.01 3.15
N TYR A 51 0.11 11.71 2.80
CA TYR A 51 0.86 10.72 3.55
C TYR A 51 2.38 10.89 3.43
N THR A 52 2.86 11.73 2.51
CA THR A 52 4.28 12.07 2.45
C THR A 52 4.69 13.02 3.59
N LYS A 53 3.72 13.73 4.17
CA LYS A 53 3.94 14.74 5.23
C LYS A 53 3.41 14.30 6.59
N ASP A 54 2.18 13.81 6.63
CA ASP A 54 1.50 13.44 7.87
C ASP A 54 0.89 12.04 7.78
N GLN A 55 1.28 11.22 8.76
CA GLN A 55 0.75 9.88 8.95
C GLN A 55 0.41 9.65 10.43
N GLY A 56 -0.27 10.62 11.05
CA GLY A 56 -0.66 10.59 12.46
C GLY A 56 -1.68 9.50 12.87
N PHE A 57 -1.95 8.52 12.02
CA PHE A 57 -2.71 7.32 12.38
C PHE A 57 -1.75 6.19 12.79
N SER A 58 -2.22 5.25 13.61
CA SER A 58 -1.49 4.01 13.93
C SER A 58 -1.61 2.96 12.81
N ASP A 59 -0.71 1.96 12.82
CA ASP A 59 -0.77 0.84 11.87
C ASP A 59 -2.04 0.00 12.04
N ALA A 60 -2.54 -0.10 13.28
CA ALA A 60 -3.80 -0.76 13.60
C ALA A 60 -4.99 0.00 13.00
N GLU A 61 -4.99 1.34 13.10
CA GLU A 61 -6.00 2.17 12.45
C GLU A 61 -5.94 2.04 10.93
N ALA A 62 -4.75 2.09 10.33
CA ALA A 62 -4.59 1.92 8.88
C ALA A 62 -5.11 0.54 8.43
N THR A 63 -4.75 -0.53 9.13
CA THR A 63 -5.23 -1.89 8.88
C THR A 63 -6.75 -1.95 8.96
N ASN A 64 -7.34 -1.39 10.01
CA ASN A 64 -8.79 -1.37 10.20
C ASN A 64 -9.50 -0.60 9.09
N VAL A 65 -8.98 0.56 8.69
CA VAL A 65 -9.56 1.38 7.62
C VAL A 65 -9.44 0.69 6.25
N ILE A 66 -8.34 -0.01 5.98
CA ILE A 66 -8.20 -0.79 4.73
C ILE A 66 -9.20 -1.95 4.71
N LYS A 67 -9.35 -2.68 5.82
CA LYS A 67 -10.28 -3.83 5.90
C LYS A 67 -11.75 -3.39 5.88
N ASN A 68 -12.12 -2.45 6.75
CA ASN A 68 -13.51 -2.11 7.04
C ASN A 68 -13.99 -0.83 6.38
N GLY A 69 -13.08 -0.02 5.82
CA GLY A 69 -13.40 1.28 5.26
C GLY A 69 -13.54 2.37 6.33
N LYS A 70 -13.65 3.63 5.87
CA LYS A 70 -13.93 4.79 6.73
C LYS A 70 -14.55 5.91 5.90
N GLY A 71 -15.74 6.36 6.29
CA GLY A 71 -16.45 7.41 5.57
C GLY A 71 -16.75 7.03 4.12
N LYS A 72 -16.04 7.64 3.17
CA LYS A 72 -16.19 7.36 1.72
C LYS A 72 -15.23 6.28 1.19
N MET A 73 -14.26 5.85 1.99
CA MET A 73 -13.36 4.74 1.65
C MET A 73 -14.07 3.40 1.87
N LYS A 74 -14.16 2.58 0.82
CA LYS A 74 -14.73 1.22 0.89
C LYS A 74 -13.78 0.30 1.67
N GLY A 75 -14.33 -0.70 2.34
CA GLY A 75 -13.55 -1.79 2.93
C GLY A 75 -13.10 -2.80 1.89
N TYR A 76 -11.91 -3.37 2.09
CA TYR A 76 -11.28 -4.35 1.21
C TYR A 76 -11.07 -5.72 1.87
N LYS A 77 -11.68 -5.98 3.03
CA LYS A 77 -11.56 -7.26 3.76
C LYS A 77 -11.90 -8.49 2.92
N ASP A 78 -12.80 -8.36 1.93
CA ASP A 78 -13.24 -9.47 1.07
C ASP A 78 -12.40 -9.57 -0.23
N LYS A 79 -11.44 -8.65 -0.43
CA LYS A 79 -10.62 -8.55 -1.64
C LYS A 79 -9.13 -8.70 -1.37
N LEU A 80 -8.68 -8.42 -0.16
CA LEU A 80 -7.28 -8.42 0.25
C LEU A 80 -7.08 -9.37 1.42
N SER A 81 -6.01 -10.15 1.38
CA SER A 81 -5.63 -10.99 2.51
C SER A 81 -5.04 -10.14 3.64
N ASP A 82 -4.96 -10.71 4.85
CA ASP A 82 -4.34 -10.05 5.99
C ASP A 82 -2.86 -9.68 5.73
N ALA A 83 -2.16 -10.51 4.95
CA ALA A 83 -0.79 -10.24 4.52
C ALA A 83 -0.72 -9.03 3.57
N ASP A 84 -1.64 -8.94 2.61
CA ASP A 84 -1.74 -7.81 1.66
C ASP A 84 -2.03 -6.50 2.39
N VAL A 85 -2.96 -6.53 3.34
CA VAL A 85 -3.27 -5.34 4.15
C VAL A 85 -2.04 -4.90 4.94
N LYS A 86 -1.33 -5.83 5.57
CA LYS A 86 -0.10 -5.50 6.31
C LYS A 86 0.99 -4.94 5.39
N ALA A 87 1.13 -5.50 4.19
CA ALA A 87 2.08 -5.02 3.20
C ALA A 87 1.71 -3.60 2.70
N LEU A 88 0.42 -3.32 2.48
CA LEU A 88 -0.07 -1.98 2.13
C LEU A 88 0.16 -0.96 3.23
N VAL A 89 -0.04 -1.33 4.50
CA VAL A 89 0.27 -0.45 5.64
C VAL A 89 1.76 -0.10 5.65
N ALA A 90 2.63 -1.10 5.49
CA ALA A 90 4.07 -0.88 5.38
C ALA A 90 4.43 0.00 4.16
N TYR A 91 3.77 -0.21 3.02
CA TYR A 91 3.94 0.63 1.84
C TYR A 91 3.55 2.08 2.12
N VAL A 92 2.40 2.33 2.75
CA VAL A 92 2.00 3.69 3.15
C VAL A 92 3.08 4.31 4.06
N ARG A 93 3.60 3.58 5.05
CA ARG A 93 4.70 4.08 5.90
C ARG A 93 5.93 4.49 5.10
N SER A 94 6.28 3.74 4.06
CA SER A 94 7.41 4.06 3.18
C SER A 94 7.24 5.34 2.34
N LEU A 95 6.01 5.85 2.20
CA LEU A 95 5.74 7.09 1.45
C LEU A 95 6.11 8.36 2.23
N LYS A 96 6.29 8.27 3.56
CA LYS A 96 6.70 9.40 4.38
C LYS A 96 8.14 9.78 4.04
N LYS A 97 8.37 11.07 3.79
CA LYS A 97 9.70 11.63 3.54
C LYS A 97 10.24 12.35 4.77
#